data_AF-A0A3D2G2F0-F1
#
_entry.id   AF-A0A3D2G2F0-F1
#
_cell.length_a   1.000
_cell.length_b   1.000
_cell.length_c   1.000
_cell.angle_alpha   90.00
_cell.angle_beta   90.00
_cell.angle_gamma   90.00
#
_symmetry.space_group_name_H-M   'P 1'
#
loop_
_entity.id
_entity.type
_entity.pdbx_description
1 polymer ?
#
loop_
_entity_poly.entity_id
_entity_poly.type
_entity_poly.pdbx_seq_one_letter_code
_entity_poly.pdbx_strand_id
1 'polypeptide(L)' 'MELEIGAIQEGKVTGITKFGAFVLLPGGKSGLVHISEIANTYVNDVHDFLQEGQDVK' A
#
# COMPACT_ATOMS: atom_id res chain seq x y z
N MET A 1 -6.11 19.17 4.29
CA MET A 1 -6.83 18.15 3.51
C MET A 1 -7.09 17.00 4.44
N GLU A 2 -8.35 16.85 4.85
CA GLU A 2 -8.81 15.75 5.68
C GLU A 2 -8.91 14.52 4.80
N LEU A 3 -8.34 13.39 5.22
CA LEU A 3 -8.47 12.14 4.46
C LEU A 3 -9.93 11.68 4.60
N GLU A 4 -10.69 11.73 3.50
CA GLU A 4 -12.05 11.19 3.48
C GLU A 4 -12.01 9.67 3.39
N ILE A 5 -12.78 8.99 4.25
CA ILE A 5 -12.88 7.54 4.25
C ILE A 5 -13.52 7.10 2.92
N GLY A 6 -12.81 6.27 2.16
CA GLY A 6 -13.22 5.81 0.83
C GLY A 6 -12.72 6.65 -0.33
N ALA A 7 -11.99 7.73 -0.08
CA ALA A 7 -11.26 8.44 -1.13
C ALA A 7 -10.08 7.61 -1.62
N ILE A 8 -9.97 7.46 -2.95
CA ILE A 8 -8.83 6.82 -3.60
C ILE A 8 -7.70 7.84 -3.67
N GLN A 9 -6.55 7.52 -3.08
CA GLN A 9 -5.41 8.41 -3.01
C GLN A 9 -4.15 7.74 -3.51
N GLU A 10 -3.42 8.43 -4.38
CA GLU A 10 -2.10 8.00 -4.83
C GLU A 10 -1.10 8.01 -3.66
N GLY A 11 -0.33 6.94 -3.51
CA GLY A 11 0.70 6.80 -2.50
C GLY A 11 1.91 6.03 -3.05
N LYS A 12 3.04 6.16 -2.37
CA LYS A 12 4.29 5.51 -2.77
C LYS A 12 4.64 4.39 -1.83
N VAL A 13 4.88 3.19 -2.33
CA VAL A 13 5.35 2.07 -1.50
C VAL A 13 6.74 2.42 -0.97
N THR A 14 6.89 2.51 0.34
CA THR A 14 8.18 2.83 0.99
C THR A 14 8.85 1.62 1.62
N GLY A 15 8.11 0.51 1.75
CA GLY A 15 8.66 -0.73 2.28
C GLY A 15 7.68 -1.88 2.11
N ILE A 16 8.21 -3.07 1.91
CA ILE A 16 7.41 -4.29 1.76
C ILE A 16 7.79 -5.29 2.83
N THR A 17 6.79 -5.98 3.38
CA THR A 17 6.98 -7.05 4.35
C THR A 17 6.24 -8.30 3.89
N LYS A 18 6.51 -9.44 4.53
CA LYS A 18 5.83 -10.71 4.21
C LYS A 18 4.33 -10.70 4.48
N PHE A 19 3.84 -9.76 5.28
CA PHE A 19 2.44 -9.67 5.69
C PHE A 19 1.75 -8.40 5.16
N GLY A 20 2.43 -7.57 4.37
CA GLY A 20 1.85 -6.34 3.85
C GLY A 20 2.85 -5.40 3.18
N ALA A 21 2.40 -4.18 2.91
CA ALA A 21 3.22 -3.12 2.33
C ALA A 21 2.96 -1.78 3.03
N PHE A 22 4.02 -1.01 3.21
CA PHE A 22 3.97 0.37 3.68
C PHE A 22 3.83 1.30 2.51
N VAL A 23 2.78 2.12 2.53
CA VAL A 23 2.49 3.13 1.52
C VAL A 23 2.54 4.50 2.17
N LEU A 24 3.36 5.38 1.64
CA LEU A 24 3.43 6.77 2.02
C LEU A 24 2.38 7.56 1.24
N LEU A 25 1.44 8.12 1.99
CA LEU A 25 0.38 8.97 1.48
C LEU A 25 0.85 10.44 1.44
N PRO A 26 0.29 11.24 0.52
CA PRO A 26 0.51 12.68 0.47
C PRO A 26 0.10 13.32 1.81
N GLY A 27 0.93 14.23 2.31
CA GLY A 27 0.78 14.80 3.65
C GLY A 27 1.65 14.15 4.73
N GLY A 28 2.61 13.30 4.33
CA GLY A 28 3.62 12.74 5.24
C GLY A 28 3.09 11.65 6.16
N LYS A 29 1.95 11.04 5.80
CA LYS A 29 1.36 9.93 6.56
C LYS A 29 1.74 8.60 5.92
N SER A 30 2.10 7.62 6.73
CA SER A 30 2.38 6.26 6.29
C SER A 30 1.22 5.33 6.67
N GLY A 31 0.68 4.60 5.70
CA GLY A 31 -0.30 3.53 5.90
C GLY A 31 0.34 2.17 5.69
N LEU A 32 -0.12 1.16 6.43
CA LEU A 32 0.23 -0.23 6.20
C LEU A 32 -0.97 -0.93 5.56
N VAL A 33 -0.77 -1.52 4.40
CA VAL A 33 -1.75 -2.34 3.70
C VAL A 33 -1.45 -3.80 4.01
N HIS A 34 -2.42 -4.52 4.57
CA HIS A 34 -2.23 -5.93 4.90
C HIS A 34 -2.24 -6.79 3.63
N ILE A 35 -1.48 -7.89 3.58
CA ILE A 35 -1.37 -8.78 2.42
C ILE A 35 -2.73 -9.26 1.90
N SER A 36 -3.69 -9.46 2.80
CA SER A 36 -5.06 -9.86 2.46
C SER A 36 -5.89 -8.78 1.75
N GLU A 37 -5.47 -7.51 1.84
CA GLU A 37 -6.13 -6.37 1.18
C GLU A 37 -5.44 -5.98 -0.14
N ILE A 38 -4.22 -6.49 -0.40
CA ILE A 38 -3.45 -6.17 -1.61
C ILE A 38 -4.11 -6.77 -2.86
N ALA A 39 -4.68 -7.97 -2.75
CA ALA A 39 -5.40 -8.61 -3.83
C ALA A 39 -6.54 -9.48 -3.32
N ASN A 40 -7.60 -9.63 -4.12
CA ASN A 40 -8.71 -10.56 -3.85
C ASN A 40 -8.33 -12.04 -4.03
N THR A 41 -7.04 -12.33 -4.24
CA THR A 41 -6.49 -13.66 -4.49
C THR A 41 -5.42 -13.97 -3.44
N TYR A 42 -5.06 -15.26 -3.31
CA TYR A 42 -4.01 -15.68 -2.40
C TYR A 42 -2.66 -15.11 -2.84
N VAL A 43 -2.17 -14.12 -2.11
CA VAL A 43 -0.85 -13.52 -2.31
C VAL A 43 0.16 -14.35 -1.52
N ASN A 44 1.05 -15.06 -2.22
CA ASN A 44 2.18 -15.78 -1.60
C ASN A 44 3.31 -14.83 -1.21
N ASP A 45 3.60 -13.84 -2.06
CA ASP A 45 4.62 -12.85 -1.82
C ASP A 45 4.13 -11.48 -2.28
N VAL A 46 4.29 -10.48 -1.42
CA VAL A 46 3.87 -9.10 -1.71
C VAL A 46 4.73 -8.51 -2.84
N HIS A 47 5.97 -8.96 -3.01
CA HIS A 47 6.88 -8.48 -4.05
C HIS A 47 6.39 -8.78 -5.48
N ASP A 48 5.47 -9.74 -5.64
CA ASP A 48 4.88 -10.06 -6.94
C ASP A 48 3.86 -9.00 -7.37
N PHE A 49 3.24 -8.32 -6.41
CA PHE A 49 2.18 -7.33 -6.63
C PHE A 49 2.64 -5.89 -6.44
N LEU A 50 3.58 -5.67 -5.51
CA LEU A 50 4.08 -4.36 -5.13
C LEU A 50 5.60 -4.36 -5.13
N GLN A 51 6.20 -3.22 -5.46
CA GLN A 51 7.65 -3.01 -5.37
C GLN A 51 7.97 -1.77 -4.53
N GLU A 52 9.09 -1.83 -3.82
CA GLU A 52 9.57 -0.67 -3.07
C GLU A 52 9.86 0.50 -4.02
N GLY A 53 9.25 1.63 -3.72
CA GLY A 53 9.32 2.83 -4.54
C GLY A 53 8.29 2.92 -5.66
N GLN A 54 7.41 1.93 -5.81
CA GLN A 54 6.30 1.96 -6.77
C GLN A 54 5.20 2.94 -6.32
N ASP A 55 4.67 3.70 -7.28
CA ASP A 55 3.50 4.54 -7.09
C ASP A 55 2.22 3.70 -7.32
N VAL A 56 1.30 3.75 -6.34
CA VAL A 56 0.05 2.98 -6.32
C VAL A 56 -1.14 3.92 -6.10
N LYS A 57 -2.32 3.56 -6.63
CA LYS A 57 -3.57 4.31 -6.47
C LYS A 57 -4.70 3.40 -6.01
#